data_AF-A0A8H8S1I1-F1
#
_entry.id   AF-A0A8H8S1I1-F1
#
_cell.length_a   1.000
_cell.length_b   1.000
_cell.length_c   1.000
_cell.angle_alpha   90.00
_cell.angle_beta   90.00
_cell.angle_gamma   90.00
#
_symmetry.space_group_name_H-M   'P 1'
#
loop_
_entity.id
_entity.type
_entity.pdbx_description
1 polymer ?
#
loop_
_entity_poly.entity_id
_entity_poly.type
_entity_poly.pdbx_seq_one_letter_code
_entity_poly.pdbx_strand_id
1 'polypeptide(L)'
;MEGDFSPFCKLGNGSSVYVGKTYYVTWDTNFFTEKNATVLIQANFLNVSDGGAQAFQSPKTVNGHGYIPWTIDKEILRGKSWNKVTLFIVPLVPIANELTSFQGPTVKVTNRPAEYYRQPPPKAPKSQSLYSALPRNFGFIVICLCG
;
A
#
# COMPACT_ATOMS: atom_id res chain seq x y z
N MET A 1 3.88 12.89 17.73
CA MET A 1 4.27 11.46 17.85
C MET A 1 5.80 11.39 17.84
N GLU A 2 6.44 10.72 18.80
CA GLU A 2 7.91 10.56 18.82
C GLU A 2 8.29 9.17 18.31
N GLY A 3 9.05 9.12 17.22
CA GLY A 3 9.60 7.90 16.66
C GLY A 3 10.77 8.23 15.74
N ASP A 4 11.62 7.24 15.45
CA ASP A 4 12.89 7.41 14.71
C ASP A 4 12.76 8.05 13.32
N PHE A 5 11.54 8.11 12.76
CA PHE A 5 11.24 8.71 11.46
C PHE A 5 10.22 9.85 11.52
N SER A 6 10.06 10.49 12.67
CA SER A 6 9.23 11.69 12.81
C SER A 6 9.66 12.76 11.79
N PRO A 7 8.72 13.42 11.08
CA PRO A 7 7.28 13.46 11.34
C PRO A 7 6.44 12.38 10.65
N PHE A 8 7.04 11.42 9.94
CA PHE A 8 6.26 10.45 9.17
C PHE A 8 5.49 9.48 10.06
N CYS A 9 4.20 9.31 9.76
CA CYS A 9 3.32 8.33 10.40
C CYS A 9 3.16 7.08 9.53
N LYS A 10 3.05 7.28 8.19
CA LYS A 10 3.05 6.24 7.16
C LYS A 10 3.82 6.74 5.94
N LEU A 11 4.51 5.88 5.20
CA LEU A 11 4.55 4.42 5.26
C LEU A 11 5.54 3.90 6.32
N GLY A 12 5.39 2.65 6.78
CA GLY A 12 6.34 2.09 7.76
C GLY A 12 7.71 1.84 7.14
N ASN A 13 8.79 1.99 7.90
CA ASN A 13 10.13 1.64 7.46
C ASN A 13 10.22 0.16 7.04
N GLY A 14 10.87 -0.12 5.91
CA GLY A 14 10.97 -1.45 5.30
C GLY A 14 9.71 -1.94 4.57
N SER A 15 8.62 -1.15 4.52
CA SER A 15 7.39 -1.56 3.83
C SER A 15 7.63 -1.76 2.34
N SER A 16 6.95 -2.75 1.74
CA SER A 16 6.98 -2.98 0.30
C SER A 16 5.83 -2.24 -0.39
N VAL A 17 6.17 -1.40 -1.37
CA VAL A 17 5.22 -0.67 -2.22
C VAL A 17 5.28 -1.22 -3.64
N TYR A 18 4.10 -1.37 -4.25
CA TYR A 18 3.96 -2.01 -5.56
C TYR A 18 3.76 -1.00 -6.67
N VAL A 19 4.46 -1.22 -7.79
CA VAL A 19 4.28 -0.43 -9.02
C VAL A 19 2.81 -0.41 -9.47
N GLY A 20 2.34 0.77 -9.88
CA GLY A 20 0.97 1.00 -10.35
C GLY A 20 -0.08 1.11 -9.24
N LYS A 21 0.33 1.06 -7.96
CA LYS A 21 -0.54 1.32 -6.81
C LYS A 21 -0.28 2.71 -6.23
N THR A 22 -1.33 3.32 -5.71
CA THR A 22 -1.27 4.58 -4.98
C THR A 22 -1.23 4.30 -3.48
N TYR A 23 -0.23 4.84 -2.81
CA TYR A 23 -0.07 4.79 -1.36
C TYR A 23 -0.23 6.18 -0.78
N TYR A 24 -0.72 6.26 0.45
CA TYR A 24 -0.81 7.53 1.16
C TYR A 24 0.39 7.67 2.10
N VAL A 25 1.21 8.67 1.81
CA VAL A 25 2.29 9.09 2.71
C VAL A 25 1.68 10.10 3.67
N THR A 26 1.83 9.89 4.97
CA THR A 26 1.21 10.72 6.02
C THR A 26 2.24 11.16 7.04
N TRP A 27 2.05 12.34 7.62
CA TRP A 27 2.92 12.93 8.63
C TRP A 27 2.14 13.66 9.73
N ASP A 28 2.80 13.92 10.86
CA ASP A 28 2.26 14.70 11.97
C ASP A 28 2.25 16.19 11.62
N THR A 29 1.05 16.76 11.48
CA THR A 29 0.87 18.17 11.11
C THR A 29 1.24 19.13 12.23
N ASN A 30 1.32 18.64 13.48
CA ASN A 30 1.74 19.44 14.63
C ASN A 30 3.26 19.46 14.81
N PHE A 31 4.00 18.69 14.00
CA PHE A 31 5.47 18.72 14.04
C PHE A 31 6.02 20.08 13.62
N PHE A 32 5.44 20.69 12.59
CA PHE A 32 5.79 22.04 12.18
C PHE A 32 4.88 23.04 12.89
N THR A 33 5.48 24.01 13.59
CA THR A 33 4.76 25.08 14.30
C THR A 33 3.81 25.85 13.39
N GLU A 34 4.21 26.07 12.13
CA GLU A 34 3.40 26.73 11.11
C GLU A 34 2.52 25.73 10.35
N LYS A 35 1.21 25.76 10.62
CA LYS A 35 0.25 24.90 9.92
C LYS A 35 0.06 25.26 8.43
N ASN A 36 0.26 26.53 8.09
CA ASN A 36 0.21 27.04 6.72
C ASN A 36 1.57 26.90 5.99
N ALA A 37 2.58 26.31 6.62
CA ALA A 37 3.84 26.03 5.94
C ALA A 37 3.60 25.12 4.75
N THR A 38 4.30 25.39 3.65
CA THR A 38 4.26 24.52 2.48
C THR A 38 5.38 23.50 2.58
N VAL A 39 5.03 22.22 2.45
CA VAL A 39 5.97 21.10 2.48
C VAL A 39 5.99 20.37 1.15
N LEU A 40 7.11 19.70 0.90
CA LEU A 40 7.35 18.84 -0.25
C LEU A 40 7.78 17.48 0.24
N ILE A 41 7.21 16.42 -0.32
CA ILE A 41 7.68 15.05 -0.07
C ILE A 41 8.59 14.66 -1.22
N GLN A 42 9.79 14.22 -0.89
CA GLN A 42 10.77 13.71 -1.84
C GLN A 42 11.05 12.24 -1.52
N ALA A 43 11.21 11.40 -2.54
CA ALA A 43 11.76 10.07 -2.37
C ALA A 43 13.11 10.03 -3.08
N ASN A 44 14.15 9.61 -2.36
CA ASN A 44 15.50 9.53 -2.88
C ASN A 44 15.99 8.09 -2.94
N PHE A 45 16.79 7.74 -3.96
CA PHE A 45 17.40 6.42 -4.03
C PHE A 45 18.45 6.26 -2.94
N LEU A 46 18.48 5.07 -2.33
CA LEU A 46 19.45 4.78 -1.28
C LEU A 46 20.90 4.75 -1.82
N ASN A 47 21.09 4.34 -3.07
CA ASN A 47 22.37 4.40 -3.75
C ASN A 47 22.33 5.45 -4.87
N VAL A 48 23.22 6.44 -4.82
CA VAL A 48 23.35 7.48 -5.86
C VAL A 48 23.70 6.88 -7.22
N SER A 49 24.46 5.77 -7.21
CA SER A 49 24.83 4.99 -8.40
C SER A 49 23.64 4.39 -9.14
N ASP A 50 22.47 4.29 -8.51
CA ASP A 50 21.28 3.72 -9.14
C ASP A 50 20.61 4.69 -10.11
N GLY A 51 21.16 5.90 -10.34
CA GLY A 51 20.76 6.85 -11.41
C GLY A 51 20.37 8.24 -10.90
N GLY A 52 21.04 8.75 -9.87
CA GLY A 52 20.80 10.07 -9.28
C GLY A 52 20.07 10.01 -7.95
N ALA A 53 20.10 11.13 -7.21
CA ALA A 53 19.59 11.18 -5.84
C ALA A 53 18.07 11.02 -5.76
N GLN A 54 17.30 11.54 -6.72
CA GLN A 54 15.85 11.70 -6.60
C GLN A 54 15.05 10.69 -7.44
N ALA A 55 14.12 10.00 -6.80
CA ALA A 55 13.19 9.04 -7.39
C ALA A 55 11.79 9.62 -7.62
N PHE A 56 11.35 10.52 -6.74
CA PHE A 56 10.03 11.15 -6.81
C PHE A 56 10.04 12.50 -6.10
N GLN A 57 9.18 13.41 -6.56
CA GLN A 57 8.85 14.64 -5.88
C GLN A 57 7.34 14.87 -5.93
N SER A 58 6.75 15.14 -4.77
CA SER A 58 5.35 15.55 -4.73
C SER A 58 5.17 16.98 -5.20
N PRO A 59 3.94 17.36 -5.61
CA PRO A 59 3.53 18.75 -5.62
C PRO A 59 3.72 19.39 -4.25
N LYS A 60 3.85 20.72 -4.25
CA LYS A 60 3.82 21.54 -3.04
C LYS A 60 2.47 21.35 -2.34
N THR A 61 2.50 21.02 -1.06
CA THR A 61 1.28 20.82 -0.27
C THR A 61 1.35 21.59 1.04
N VAL A 62 0.20 22.04 1.55
CA VAL A 62 0.13 22.69 2.85
C VAL A 62 0.32 21.64 3.94
N ASN A 63 1.17 21.92 4.93
CA ASN A 63 1.47 21.02 6.04
C ASN A 63 0.19 20.52 6.72
N GLY A 64 -0.80 21.41 6.94
CA GLY A 64 -2.09 21.08 7.55
C GLY A 64 -2.88 19.95 6.89
N HIS A 65 -2.58 19.54 5.64
CA HIS A 65 -3.21 18.36 5.04
C HIS A 65 -2.77 17.05 5.68
N GLY A 66 -1.51 16.93 6.10
CA GLY A 66 -0.97 15.74 6.76
C GLY A 66 -0.85 14.47 5.89
N TYR A 67 -1.15 14.55 4.60
CA TYR A 67 -0.95 13.43 3.68
C TYR A 67 -0.76 13.85 2.22
N ILE A 68 -0.19 12.95 1.41
CA ILE A 68 -0.21 12.99 -0.05
C ILE A 68 -0.49 11.60 -0.65
N PRO A 69 -1.17 11.53 -1.80
CA PRO A 69 -1.17 10.32 -2.61
C PRO A 69 0.16 10.22 -3.39
N TRP A 70 0.80 9.06 -3.33
CA TRP A 70 1.98 8.71 -4.10
C TRP A 70 1.71 7.45 -4.93
N THR A 71 1.58 7.64 -6.23
CA THR A 71 1.49 6.54 -7.19
C THR A 71 2.88 6.05 -7.52
N ILE A 72 3.10 4.74 -7.41
CA ILE A 72 4.42 4.15 -7.63
C ILE A 72 4.66 3.91 -9.12
N ASP A 73 5.51 4.75 -9.68
CA ASP A 73 5.94 4.70 -11.07
C ASP A 73 6.91 3.55 -11.33
N LYS A 74 6.78 2.90 -12.50
CA LYS A 74 7.62 1.74 -12.88
C LYS A 74 9.07 2.17 -13.09
N GLU A 75 9.27 3.42 -13.46
CA GLU A 75 10.53 4.10 -13.71
C GLU A 75 11.43 4.04 -12.47
N ILE A 76 10.85 4.03 -11.26
CA ILE A 76 11.58 3.90 -10.00
C ILE A 76 12.33 2.56 -9.93
N LEU A 77 11.88 1.51 -10.61
CA LEU A 77 12.59 0.23 -10.67
C LEU A 77 13.86 0.28 -11.51
N ARG A 78 13.98 1.21 -12.47
CA ARG A 78 15.15 1.34 -13.37
C ARG A 78 15.64 0.01 -13.96
N GLY A 79 14.69 -0.82 -14.42
CA GLY A 79 14.97 -2.13 -15.00
C GLY A 79 15.33 -3.24 -14.00
N LYS A 80 15.39 -2.95 -12.69
CA LYS A 80 15.62 -3.94 -11.63
C LYS A 80 14.31 -4.56 -11.15
N SER A 81 14.40 -5.69 -10.45
CA SER A 81 13.24 -6.37 -9.85
C SER A 81 12.68 -5.62 -8.62
N TRP A 82 13.53 -4.89 -7.92
CA TRP A 82 13.17 -4.01 -6.80
C TRP A 82 14.22 -2.90 -6.62
N ASN A 83 13.80 -1.81 -5.98
CA ASN A 83 14.68 -0.73 -5.53
C ASN A 83 14.28 -0.25 -4.13
N LYS A 84 15.22 0.36 -3.40
CA LYS A 84 14.95 0.98 -2.10
C LYS A 84 15.02 2.49 -2.24
N VAL A 85 14.02 3.17 -1.69
CA VAL A 85 13.93 4.62 -1.69
C VAL A 85 13.61 5.12 -0.29
N THR A 86 14.24 6.22 0.11
CA THR A 86 14.03 6.87 1.40
C THR A 86 13.18 8.11 1.21
N LEU A 87 12.14 8.26 2.01
CA LEU A 87 11.27 9.43 1.99
C LEU A 87 11.90 10.58 2.79
N PHE A 88 11.66 11.80 2.34
CA PHE A 88 12.09 13.04 2.98
C PHE A 88 10.94 14.03 2.93
N ILE A 89 10.77 14.81 4.00
CA ILE A 89 9.88 15.96 4.01
C ILE A 89 10.72 17.23 4.05
N VAL A 90 10.46 18.11 3.09
CA VAL A 90 11.24 19.31 2.83
C VAL A 90 10.31 20.52 2.99
N PRO A 91 10.43 21.29 4.08
CA PRO A 91 9.71 22.55 4.21
C PRO A 91 10.28 23.60 3.22
N LEU A 92 9.40 24.35 2.55
CA LEU A 92 9.82 25.38 1.58
C LEU A 92 10.25 26.68 2.23
N VAL A 93 9.71 26.98 3.41
CA VAL A 93 10.17 28.09 4.25
C VAL A 93 11.10 27.45 5.28
N PRO A 94 12.40 27.78 5.27
CA PRO A 94 13.33 27.25 6.26
C PRO A 94 12.88 27.74 7.64
N ILE A 95 12.58 26.80 8.53
CA ILE A 95 12.38 27.10 9.94
C ILE A 95 13.77 27.45 10.47
N ALA A 96 13.92 28.64 11.05
CA ALA A 96 15.21 29.10 11.54
C ALA A 96 15.82 28.05 12.51
N ASN A 97 17.08 27.67 12.29
CA ASN A 97 17.82 26.64 13.03
C ASN A 97 17.41 25.17 12.83
N GLU A 98 16.51 24.82 11.90
CA GLU A 98 16.17 23.41 11.63
C GLU A 98 16.83 22.86 10.35
N LEU A 99 16.97 21.53 10.29
CA LEU A 99 17.45 20.82 9.11
C LEU A 99 16.55 21.17 7.90
N THR A 100 17.17 21.46 6.75
CA THR A 100 16.45 21.80 5.51
C THR A 100 15.60 20.66 4.97
N SER A 101 15.82 19.43 5.44
CA SER A 101 14.96 18.27 5.18
C SER A 101 14.97 17.30 6.35
N PHE A 102 13.81 16.69 6.61
CA PHE A 102 13.66 15.65 7.63
C PHE A 102 13.58 14.29 6.95
N GLN A 103 14.48 13.40 7.34
CA GLN A 103 14.52 12.05 6.82
C GLN A 103 13.39 11.20 7.39
N GLY A 104 12.73 10.48 6.50
CA GLY A 104 11.66 9.55 6.81
C GLY A 104 12.03 8.09 6.55
N PRO A 105 11.01 7.23 6.47
CA PRO A 105 11.18 5.80 6.33
C PRO A 105 11.69 5.40 4.94
N THR A 106 12.44 4.30 4.89
CA THR A 106 12.87 3.68 3.63
C THR A 106 11.87 2.61 3.22
N VAL A 107 11.37 2.67 1.98
CA VAL A 107 10.44 1.68 1.42
C VAL A 107 11.09 0.90 0.28
N LYS A 108 10.66 -0.35 0.12
CA LYS A 108 11.08 -1.22 -0.99
C LYS A 108 10.05 -1.14 -2.11
N VAL A 109 10.44 -0.59 -3.24
CA VAL A 109 9.63 -0.55 -4.47
C VAL A 109 9.84 -1.86 -5.24
N THR A 110 8.77 -2.55 -5.59
CA THR A 110 8.84 -3.81 -6.35
C THR A 110 7.60 -4.04 -7.21
N ASN A 111 7.66 -4.99 -8.14
CA ASN A 111 6.47 -5.40 -8.89
C ASN A 111 5.52 -6.18 -7.98
N ARG A 112 4.22 -6.06 -8.25
CA ARG A 112 3.22 -6.89 -7.56
C ARG A 112 3.54 -8.36 -7.83
N PRO A 113 3.53 -9.24 -6.81
CA PRO A 113 3.64 -10.67 -7.07
C PRO A 113 2.51 -11.10 -8.00
N ALA A 114 2.82 -11.99 -8.95
CA ALA A 114 1.80 -12.60 -9.79
C ALA A 114 0.75 -13.23 -8.85
N GLU A 115 -0.53 -12.94 -9.08
CA GLU A 115 -1.61 -13.52 -8.28
C GLU A 115 -1.49 -15.05 -8.38
N TYR A 116 -1.23 -15.69 -7.22
CA TYR A 116 -1.21 -17.15 -7.15
C TYR A 116 -2.55 -17.67 -7.68
N TYR A 117 -2.49 -18.72 -8.50
CA TYR A 117 -3.68 -19.38 -9.04
C TYR A 117 -4.68 -19.67 -7.91
N ARG A 118 -5.78 -18.92 -7.87
CA ARG A 118 -6.92 -19.26 -7.01
C ARG A 118 -7.65 -20.39 -7.72
N GLN A 119 -7.83 -21.51 -7.03
CA GLN A 119 -8.70 -22.55 -7.56
C GLN A 119 -10.07 -21.93 -7.87
N PRO A 120 -10.62 -22.20 -9.05
CA PRO A 120 -11.96 -21.73 -9.38
C PRO A 120 -12.92 -22.20 -8.27
N PRO A 121 -13.94 -21.38 -7.93
CA PRO A 121 -14.94 -21.76 -6.94
C PRO A 121 -15.46 -23.18 -7.23
N PRO A 122 -15.60 -24.05 -6.21
CA PRO A 122 -16.10 -25.40 -6.41
C PRO A 122 -17.39 -25.35 -7.24
N LYS A 123 -17.42 -26.06 -8.37
CA LYS A 123 -18.67 -26.20 -9.14
C LYS A 123 -19.71 -26.84 -8.23
N ALA A 124 -20.82 -26.14 -8.03
CA ALA A 124 -21.96 -26.69 -7.30
C ALA A 124 -22.32 -28.07 -7.89
N PRO A 125 -22.55 -29.10 -7.06
CA PRO A 125 -22.87 -30.43 -7.55
C PRO A 125 -24.15 -30.37 -8.38
N LYS A 126 -24.10 -30.91 -9.60
CA LYS A 126 -25.30 -31.05 -10.45
C LYS A 126 -26.29 -31.95 -9.73
N SER A 127 -27.53 -31.48 -9.60
CA SER A 127 -28.66 -31.98 -8.81
C SER A 127 -29.14 -33.41 -9.10
N GLN A 128 -28.40 -34.19 -9.88
CA GLN A 128 -28.90 -35.46 -10.42
C GLN A 128 -28.72 -36.65 -9.46
N SER A 129 -27.84 -36.56 -8.45
CA SER A 129 -27.73 -37.59 -7.41
C SER A 129 -28.68 -37.37 -6.21
N LEU A 130 -29.05 -36.12 -5.92
CA LEU A 130 -29.96 -35.81 -4.81
C LEU A 130 -31.41 -36.18 -5.13
N TYR A 131 -31.82 -36.08 -6.40
CA TYR A 131 -33.20 -36.35 -6.82
C TYR A 131 -33.58 -37.84 -6.81
N SER A 132 -32.60 -38.75 -6.88
CA SER A 132 -32.88 -40.20 -6.90
C SER A 132 -33.01 -40.83 -5.52
N ALA A 133 -32.57 -40.15 -4.45
CA ALA A 133 -32.65 -40.68 -3.08
C ALA A 133 -33.99 -40.38 -2.39
N LEU A 134 -34.69 -39.30 -2.75
CA LEU A 134 -35.95 -38.91 -2.10
C LEU A 134 -37.18 -39.80 -2.43
N PRO A 135 -37.40 -40.26 -3.68
CA PRO A 135 -38.64 -40.98 -4.01
C PRO A 135 -38.73 -42.35 -3.36
N ARG A 136 -37.58 -43.04 -3.18
CA ARG A 136 -37.55 -44.44 -2.75
C ARG A 136 -37.88 -44.61 -1.26
N ASN A 137 -37.47 -43.66 -0.41
CA ASN A 137 -37.72 -43.76 1.03
C ASN A 137 -39.12 -43.27 1.42
N PHE A 138 -39.69 -42.29 0.71
CA PHE A 138 -41.05 -41.82 0.96
C PHE A 138 -42.11 -42.85 0.57
N GLY A 139 -41.92 -43.59 -0.53
CA GLY A 139 -42.85 -44.65 -0.93
C GLY A 139 -42.98 -45.78 0.09
N PHE A 140 -41.88 -46.14 0.77
CA PHE A 140 -41.88 -47.19 1.77
C PHE A 140 -42.66 -46.80 3.04
N ILE A 141 -42.58 -45.53 3.45
CA ILE A 141 -43.28 -45.01 4.63
C ILE A 141 -44.81 -45.00 4.41
N VAL A 142 -45.27 -44.63 3.22
CA VAL A 142 -46.71 -44.60 2.89
C VAL A 142 -47.32 -45.99 2.88
N ILE A 143 -46.60 -47.00 2.36
CA ILE A 143 -47.08 -48.39 2.33
C ILE A 143 -47.20 -48.96 3.75
N CYS A 144 -46.30 -48.62 4.67
CA CYS A 144 -46.37 -49.09 6.05
C CYS A 144 -47.49 -48.42 6.87
N LEU A 145 -48.00 -47.26 6.45
CA LEU A 145 -49.06 -46.52 7.15
C LEU A 145 -50.47 -46.86 6.65
N CYS A 146 -50.60 -47.36 5.42
CA CYS A 146 -51.88 -47.70 4.80
C CYS A 146 -52.10 -49.22 4.62
N GLY A 147 -51.12 -50.05 5.00
CA GLY A 147 -51.16 -51.51 4.94
C GLY A 147 -51.52 -52.15 6.27
#